data_AF-A0A089QE82-F1
#
_entry.id   AF-A0A089QE82-F1
#
_cell.length_a   1.000
_cell.length_b   1.000
_cell.length_c   1.000
_cell.angle_alpha   90.00
_cell.angle_beta   90.00
_cell.angle_gamma   90.00
#
_symmetry.space_group_name_H-M   'P 1'
#
loop_
_entity.id
_entity.type
_entity.pdbx_description
1 polymer ?
#
loop_
_entity_poly.entity_id
_entity_poly.type
_entity_poly.pdbx_seq_one_letter_code
_entity_poly.pdbx_strand_id
1 'polypeptide(L)'
;MKFSKLIQKYADKFAQFFSVLSFVVIILLGIVLLIQIAKEIIRLFQIALEPTTSDIYLMIDKIIVFFLLFEFFMIVISSLKNNGHVSITLLMGLGLTALLRNLLIIHDDYKNLILNIVGILLLIVGMAIYRYFVHAHIKEEDQQQK
;
A
#
# COMPACT_ATOMS: atom_id res chain seq x y z
N MET A 1 -28.57 -18.26 -28.28
CA MET A 1 -27.20 -18.65 -27.86
C MET A 1 -26.04 -17.90 -28.54
N LYS A 2 -26.27 -16.82 -29.33
CA LYS A 2 -25.20 -16.00 -29.95
C LYS A 2 -24.83 -14.72 -29.18
N PHE A 3 -25.74 -14.18 -28.36
CA PHE A 3 -25.51 -12.96 -27.59
C PHE A 3 -24.46 -13.12 -26.47
N SER A 4 -24.38 -14.28 -25.82
CA SER A 4 -23.35 -14.54 -24.78
C SER A 4 -21.92 -14.51 -25.35
N LYS A 5 -21.71 -14.99 -26.58
CA LYS A 5 -20.41 -14.97 -27.25
C LYS A 5 -19.97 -13.57 -27.69
N LEU A 6 -20.93 -12.70 -28.04
CA LEU A 6 -20.64 -11.29 -28.33
C LEU A 6 -20.23 -10.56 -27.04
N ILE A 7 -21.01 -10.72 -25.96
CA ILE A 7 -20.71 -10.09 -24.66
C ILE A 7 -19.35 -10.56 -24.13
N GLN A 8 -19.04 -11.86 -24.19
CA GLN A 8 -17.71 -12.38 -23.81
C GLN A 8 -16.58 -11.77 -24.65
N LYS A 9 -16.73 -11.70 -25.98
CA LYS A 9 -15.69 -11.15 -26.85
C LYS A 9 -15.42 -9.65 -26.61
N TYR A 10 -16.46 -8.87 -26.29
CA TYR A 10 -16.29 -7.47 -25.89
C TYR A 10 -15.72 -7.35 -24.49
N ALA A 11 -16.18 -8.17 -23.53
CA ALA A 11 -15.66 -8.19 -22.17
C ALA A 11 -14.16 -8.55 -22.12
N ASP A 12 -13.72 -9.55 -22.88
CA ASP A 12 -12.32 -9.98 -22.94
C ASP A 12 -11.41 -8.90 -23.55
N LYS A 13 -11.85 -8.25 -24.64
CA LYS A 13 -11.13 -7.11 -25.22
C LYS A 13 -11.05 -5.93 -24.25
N PHE A 14 -12.12 -5.68 -23.51
CA PHE A 14 -12.19 -4.60 -22.53
C PHE A 14 -11.29 -4.88 -21.32
N ALA A 15 -11.31 -6.12 -20.82
CA ALA A 15 -10.43 -6.58 -19.75
C ALA A 15 -8.95 -6.51 -20.14
N GLN A 16 -8.61 -6.91 -21.37
CA GLN A 16 -7.24 -6.82 -21.88
C GLN A 16 -6.74 -5.38 -21.97
N PHE A 17 -7.60 -4.45 -22.43
CA PHE A 17 -7.29 -3.03 -22.46
C PHE A 17 -7.03 -2.48 -21.05
N PHE A 18 -7.91 -2.80 -20.09
CA PHE A 18 -7.76 -2.39 -18.69
C PHE A 18 -6.49 -2.95 -18.03
N SER A 19 -6.13 -4.20 -18.33
CA SER A 19 -4.91 -4.83 -17.81
C SER A 19 -3.65 -4.11 -18.30
N VAL A 20 -3.56 -3.84 -19.60
CA VAL A 20 -2.40 -3.10 -20.16
C VAL A 20 -2.34 -1.68 -19.62
N LEU A 21 -3.48 -0.99 -19.55
CA LEU A 21 -3.57 0.35 -18.98
C LEU A 21 -3.09 0.37 -17.52
N SER A 22 -3.53 -0.60 -16.71
CA SER A 22 -3.12 -0.71 -15.31
C SER A 22 -1.62 -0.92 -15.19
N PHE A 23 -1.03 -1.80 -16.00
CA PHE A 23 0.40 -2.06 -16.02
C PHE A 23 1.21 -0.80 -16.37
N VAL A 24 0.80 -0.06 -17.41
CA VAL A 24 1.45 1.20 -17.81
C VAL A 24 1.37 2.25 -16.68
N VAL A 25 0.21 2.38 -16.04
CA VAL A 25 0.02 3.33 -14.93
C VAL A 25 0.89 2.97 -13.72
N ILE A 26 0.98 1.68 -13.37
CA ILE A 26 1.81 1.23 -12.23
C ILE A 26 3.29 1.50 -12.49
N ILE A 27 3.77 1.25 -13.73
CA ILE A 27 5.16 1.57 -14.10
C ILE A 27 5.42 3.07 -14.01
N LEU A 28 4.53 3.90 -14.58
CA LEU A 28 4.65 5.35 -14.55
C LEU A 28 4.68 5.86 -13.09
N LEU A 29 3.79 5.32 -12.25
CA LEU A 29 3.74 5.65 -10.83
C LEU A 29 5.05 5.27 -10.12
N GLY A 30 5.60 4.09 -10.39
CA GLY A 30 6.88 3.65 -9.83
C GLY A 30 8.04 4.59 -10.17
N ILE A 31 8.09 5.06 -11.42
CA ILE A 31 9.10 6.04 -11.87
C ILE A 31 8.94 7.37 -11.13
N VAL A 32 7.71 7.88 -11.01
CA VAL A 32 7.43 9.14 -10.30
C VAL A 32 7.83 9.03 -8.82
N LEU A 33 7.48 7.93 -8.17
CA LEU A 33 7.85 7.68 -6.77
C LEU A 33 9.36 7.56 -6.58
N LEU A 34 10.06 6.89 -7.51
CA LEU A 34 11.51 6.79 -7.45
C LEU A 34 12.19 8.17 -7.50
N ILE A 35 11.71 9.07 -8.37
CA ILE A 35 12.22 10.44 -8.45
C ILE A 35 11.90 11.22 -7.17
N GLN A 36 10.70 11.05 -6.60
CA GLN A 36 10.30 11.69 -5.34
C GLN A 36 11.19 11.24 -4.17
N ILE A 37 11.47 9.95 -4.07
CA ILE A 37 12.35 9.38 -3.04
C ILE A 37 13.76 9.96 -3.17
N ALA A 38 14.32 9.99 -4.37
CA ALA A 38 15.65 10.56 -4.59
C ALA A 38 15.74 12.03 -4.14
N LYS A 39 14.71 12.84 -4.45
CA LYS A 39 14.62 14.23 -3.98
C LYS A 39 14.52 14.33 -2.46
N GLU A 40 13.78 13.44 -1.82
CA GLU A 40 13.64 13.43 -0.36
C GLU A 40 14.95 13.05 0.33
N ILE A 41 15.68 12.06 -0.20
CA ILE A 41 17.00 11.67 0.30
C ILE A 41 17.98 12.86 0.25
N ILE A 42 18.00 13.61 -0.85
CA ILE A 42 18.88 14.78 -0.98
C ILE A 42 18.52 15.85 0.06
N ARG A 43 17.23 16.13 0.26
CA ARG A 43 16.76 17.10 1.28
C ARG A 43 17.12 16.67 2.70
N LEU A 44 16.93 15.39 3.02
CA LEU A 44 17.34 14.81 4.30
C LEU A 44 18.84 14.95 4.53
N PHE A 45 19.64 14.68 3.51
CA PHE A 45 21.10 14.83 3.57
C PHE A 45 21.51 16.29 3.79
N GLN A 46 20.86 17.24 3.11
CA GLN A 46 21.11 18.67 3.30
C GLN A 46 20.83 19.10 4.74
N ILE A 47 19.67 18.73 5.30
CA ILE A 47 19.29 19.04 6.68
C ILE A 47 20.26 18.40 7.68
N ALA A 48 20.76 17.19 7.39
CA ALA A 48 21.72 16.50 8.24
C ALA A 48 23.13 17.11 8.27
N LEU A 49 23.50 17.88 7.24
CA LEU A 49 24.80 18.55 7.14
C LEU A 49 24.78 20.00 7.63
N GLU A 50 23.61 20.57 7.94
CA GLU A 50 23.51 21.93 8.46
C GLU A 50 24.05 22.01 9.90
N PRO A 51 25.03 22.92 10.18
CA PRO A 51 25.69 23.01 11.48
C PRO A 51 24.88 23.75 12.56
N THR A 52 23.75 24.36 12.20
CA THR A 52 22.81 24.94 13.15
C THR A 52 21.96 23.84 13.76
N THR A 53 21.63 23.94 15.06
CA THR A 53 20.73 23.04 15.79
C THR A 53 19.49 22.72 14.98
N SER A 54 19.57 21.68 14.17
CA SER A 54 18.51 21.27 13.26
C SER A 54 17.34 20.87 14.13
N ASP A 55 16.22 21.55 13.93
CA ASP A 55 15.00 21.28 14.68
C ASP A 55 14.66 19.79 14.50
N ILE A 56 14.78 19.02 15.58
CA ILE A 56 14.64 17.55 15.55
C ILE A 56 13.27 17.19 14.97
N TYR A 57 12.26 18.04 15.22
CA TYR A 57 10.93 17.89 14.65
C TYR A 57 10.91 18.01 13.12
N LEU A 58 11.72 18.90 12.54
CA LEU A 58 11.85 19.05 11.09
C LEU A 58 12.55 17.83 10.45
N MET A 59 13.55 17.26 11.12
CA MET A 59 14.16 16.00 10.67
C MET A 59 13.15 14.85 10.71
N ILE A 60 12.43 14.69 11.83
CA ILE A 60 11.42 13.63 11.98
C ILE A 60 10.32 13.77 10.93
N ASP A 61 9.83 14.98 10.65
CA ASP A 61 8.85 15.24 9.58
C ASP A 61 9.34 14.72 8.22
N LYS A 62 10.58 15.04 7.85
CA LYS A 62 11.17 14.62 6.58
C LYS A 62 11.42 13.11 6.52
N ILE A 63 11.86 12.50 7.62
CA ILE A 63 12.02 11.04 7.73
C ILE A 63 10.68 10.33 7.56
N ILE A 64 9.61 10.86 8.16
CA ILE A 64 8.26 10.31 8.04
C ILE A 64 7.75 10.39 6.59
N VAL A 65 8.04 11.49 5.88
CA VAL A 65 7.70 11.63 4.45
C VAL A 65 8.50 10.66 3.59
N PHE A 66 9.80 10.53 3.84
CA PHE A 66 10.65 9.55 3.15
C PHE A 66 10.14 8.12 3.32
N PHE A 67 9.83 7.73 4.57
CA PHE A 67 9.32 6.39 4.87
C PHE A 67 8.00 6.11 4.16
N LEU A 68 7.09 7.10 4.12
CA LEU A 68 5.82 6.99 3.38
C LEU A 68 6.06 6.78 1.88
N LEU A 69 6.95 7.57 1.27
CA LEU A 69 7.26 7.44 -0.16
C LEU A 69 7.90 6.07 -0.47
N PHE A 70 8.79 5.61 0.39
CA PHE A 70 9.40 4.28 0.29
C PHE A 70 8.37 3.15 0.39
N GLU A 71 7.41 3.27 1.31
CA GLU A 71 6.33 2.30 1.44
C GLU A 71 5.49 2.19 0.16
N PHE A 72 5.04 3.32 -0.38
CA PHE A 72 4.29 3.33 -1.64
C PHE A 72 5.10 2.74 -2.79
N PHE A 73 6.41 3.00 -2.83
CA PHE A 73 7.30 2.42 -3.84
C PHE A 73 7.42 0.90 -3.71
N MET A 74 7.58 0.38 -2.49
CA MET A 74 7.60 -1.06 -2.24
C MET A 74 6.28 -1.74 -2.65
N ILE A 75 5.15 -1.07 -2.44
CA ILE A 75 3.84 -1.57 -2.87
C ILE A 75 3.74 -1.60 -4.40
N VAL A 76 4.22 -0.57 -5.09
CA VAL A 76 4.27 -0.55 -6.56
C VAL A 76 5.14 -1.70 -7.10
N ILE A 77 6.32 -1.95 -6.50
CA ILE A 77 7.16 -3.09 -6.87
C ILE A 77 6.42 -4.41 -6.63
N SER A 78 5.78 -4.56 -5.46
CA SER A 78 5.01 -5.75 -5.14
C SER A 78 3.82 -5.96 -6.10
N SER A 79 3.19 -4.87 -6.54
CA SER A 79 2.08 -4.90 -7.50
C SER A 79 2.56 -5.32 -8.89
N LEU A 80 3.73 -4.83 -9.34
CA LEU A 80 4.35 -5.27 -10.58
C LEU A 80 4.69 -6.76 -10.55
N LYS A 81 5.19 -7.27 -9.41
CA LYS A 81 5.54 -8.69 -9.25
C LYS A 81 4.32 -9.63 -9.26
N ASN A 82 3.15 -9.13 -8.83
CA ASN A 82 1.90 -9.91 -8.73
C ASN A 82 0.92 -9.65 -9.90
N ASN A 83 1.43 -9.40 -11.12
CA ASN A 83 0.64 -9.18 -12.34
C ASN A 83 -0.38 -8.02 -12.24
N GLY A 84 -0.10 -6.99 -11.44
CA GLY A 84 -0.93 -5.77 -11.38
C GLY A 84 -2.21 -5.88 -10.54
N HIS A 85 -2.49 -7.02 -9.90
CA HIS A 85 -3.62 -7.11 -8.97
C HIS A 85 -3.24 -6.56 -7.59
N VAL A 86 -3.88 -5.45 -7.22
CA VAL A 86 -3.83 -4.91 -5.86
C VAL A 86 -4.66 -5.85 -4.97
N SER A 87 -3.98 -6.72 -4.23
CA SER A 87 -4.63 -7.66 -3.31
C SER A 87 -5.22 -6.95 -2.09
N ILE A 88 -6.22 -7.57 -1.45
CA ILE A 88 -6.79 -7.08 -0.18
C ILE A 88 -5.71 -6.95 0.90
N THR A 89 -4.70 -7.83 0.88
CA THR A 89 -3.53 -7.75 1.77
C THR A 89 -2.75 -6.44 1.58
N LEU A 90 -2.61 -5.95 0.33
CA LEU A 90 -1.97 -4.67 0.05
C LEU A 90 -2.80 -3.51 0.59
N LEU A 91 -4.12 -3.53 0.44
CA LEU A 91 -5.01 -2.50 0.97
C LEU A 91 -5.00 -2.47 2.52
N MET A 92 -5.04 -3.63 3.16
CA MET A 92 -4.94 -3.72 4.61
C MET A 92 -3.55 -3.31 5.12
N GLY A 93 -2.49 -3.64 4.39
CA GLY A 93 -1.13 -3.18 4.68
C GLY A 93 -1.02 -1.64 4.64
N LEU A 94 -1.58 -1.01 3.60
CA LEU A 94 -1.67 0.45 3.49
C LEU A 94 -2.42 1.08 4.67
N GLY A 95 -3.57 0.51 5.05
CA GLY A 95 -4.33 0.98 6.21
C GLY A 95 -3.54 0.84 7.51
N LEU A 96 -2.82 -0.27 7.68
CA LEU A 96 -2.00 -0.51 8.87
C LEU A 96 -0.85 0.49 8.97
N THR A 97 -0.06 0.68 7.90
CA THR A 97 1.06 1.62 7.96
C THR A 97 0.61 3.07 8.07
N ALA A 98 -0.53 3.44 7.46
CA ALA A 98 -1.11 4.77 7.64
C ALA A 98 -1.42 5.07 9.11
N LEU A 99 -1.99 4.10 9.84
CA LEU A 99 -2.27 4.24 11.26
C LEU A 99 -1.00 4.23 12.12
N LEU A 100 -0.02 3.38 11.79
CA LEU A 100 1.29 3.36 12.46
C LEU A 100 2.04 4.69 12.24
N ARG A 101 2.00 5.25 11.03
CA ARG A 101 2.58 6.56 10.72
C ARG A 101 1.88 7.67 11.49
N ASN A 102 0.55 7.64 11.55
CA ASN A 102 -0.21 8.64 12.29
C ASN A 102 0.14 8.59 13.79
N LEU A 103 0.41 7.40 14.33
CA LEU A 103 0.88 7.22 15.70
C LEU A 103 2.23 7.91 15.95
N LEU A 104 3.15 7.91 14.97
CA LEU A 104 4.45 8.59 15.09
C LEU A 104 4.35 10.12 15.00
N ILE A 105 3.25 10.67 14.48
CA ILE A 105 3.07 12.12 14.30
C ILE A 105 2.38 12.75 15.51
N ILE A 106 1.52 12.00 16.22
CA ILE A 106 0.77 12.51 17.36
C ILE A 106 1.72 12.70 18.54
N HIS A 107 1.96 13.95 18.92
CA HIS A 107 2.83 14.27 20.06
C HIS A 107 2.08 14.83 21.27
N ASP A 108 0.85 15.35 21.12
CA ASP A 108 0.13 16.00 22.25
C ASP A 108 -1.36 15.65 22.39
N ASP A 109 -1.98 14.94 21.43
CA ASP A 109 -3.42 14.65 21.48
C ASP A 109 -3.71 13.19 21.86
N TYR A 110 -3.96 12.98 23.16
CA TYR A 110 -4.35 11.69 23.72
C TYR A 110 -5.61 11.08 23.09
N LYS A 111 -6.57 11.89 22.60
CA LYS A 111 -7.79 11.36 21.99
C LYS A 111 -7.50 10.75 20.62
N ASN A 112 -6.71 11.46 19.81
CA ASN A 112 -6.28 10.95 18.50
C ASN A 112 -5.38 9.73 18.66
N LEU A 113 -4.55 9.68 19.70
CA LEU A 113 -3.74 8.51 20.02
C LEU A 113 -4.61 7.27 20.26
N ILE A 114 -5.63 7.38 21.12
CA ILE A 114 -6.56 6.29 21.44
C ILE A 114 -7.32 5.84 20.19
N LEU A 115 -7.82 6.78 19.37
CA LEU A 115 -8.53 6.44 18.14
C LEU A 115 -7.64 5.68 17.14
N ASN A 116 -6.37 6.08 16.99
CA ASN A 116 -5.43 5.34 16.16
C ASN A 116 -5.17 3.93 16.68
N ILE A 117 -4.95 3.77 17.99
CA ILE A 117 -4.72 2.46 18.60
C ILE A 117 -5.94 1.55 18.39
N VAL A 118 -7.15 2.07 18.59
CA VAL A 118 -8.41 1.34 18.32
C VAL A 118 -8.53 0.99 16.83
N GLY A 119 -8.19 1.93 15.95
CA GLY A 119 -8.14 1.71 14.50
C GLY A 119 -7.19 0.58 14.12
N ILE A 120 -5.98 0.57 14.68
CA ILE A 120 -4.96 -0.47 14.42
C ILE A 120 -5.49 -1.82 14.89
N LEU A 121 -6.05 -1.87 16.09
CA LEU A 121 -6.64 -3.09 16.64
C LEU A 121 -7.76 -3.61 15.73
N LEU A 122 -8.67 -2.75 15.29
CA LEU A 122 -9.76 -3.10 14.38
C LEU A 122 -9.24 -3.65 13.05
N LEU A 123 -8.21 -3.01 12.48
CA LEU A 123 -7.62 -3.42 11.21
C LEU A 123 -6.90 -4.79 11.33
N ILE A 124 -6.18 -5.02 12.43
CA ILE A 124 -5.53 -6.31 12.71
C ILE A 124 -6.58 -7.40 12.91
N VAL A 125 -7.66 -7.13 13.66
CA VAL A 125 -8.77 -8.09 13.84
C VAL A 125 -9.45 -8.39 12.50
N GLY A 126 -9.72 -7.37 11.68
CA GLY A 126 -10.27 -7.54 10.34
C GLY A 126 -9.38 -8.38 9.44
N MET A 127 -8.06 -8.16 9.50
CA MET A 127 -7.07 -8.96 8.77
C MET A 127 -7.03 -10.41 9.28
N ALA A 128 -7.15 -10.64 10.59
CA ALA A 128 -7.19 -11.97 11.17
C ALA A 128 -8.45 -12.74 10.75
N ILE A 129 -9.62 -12.09 10.77
CA ILE A 129 -10.89 -12.68 10.30
C ILE A 129 -10.82 -12.99 8.81
N TYR A 130 -10.32 -12.05 8.00
CA TYR A 130 -10.11 -12.27 6.57
C TYR A 130 -9.20 -13.46 6.32
N ARG A 131 -8.06 -13.54 7.02
CA ARG A 131 -7.12 -14.64 6.87
C ARG A 131 -7.74 -15.97 7.28
N TYR A 132 -8.52 -15.99 8.35
CA TYR A 132 -9.26 -17.17 8.81
C TYR A 132 -10.29 -17.63 7.78
N PHE A 133 -11.13 -16.73 7.27
CA PHE A 133 -12.16 -17.06 6.28
C PHE A 133 -11.56 -17.52 4.94
N VAL A 134 -10.50 -16.85 4.47
CA VAL A 134 -9.82 -17.21 3.23
C VAL A 134 -9.10 -18.56 3.36
N HIS A 135 -8.44 -18.85 4.49
CA HIS A 135 -7.82 -20.17 4.71
C HIS A 135 -8.87 -21.27 4.99
N ALA A 136 -10.07 -20.93 5.45
CA ALA A 136 -11.16 -21.90 5.58
C ALA A 136 -11.64 -22.40 4.21
N HIS A 137 -11.62 -21.56 3.17
CA HIS A 137 -11.99 -21.96 1.80
C HIS A 137 -10.92 -22.79 1.08
N ILE A 138 -9.63 -22.65 1.40
CA ILE A 138 -8.57 -23.48 0.79
C ILE A 138 -8.63 -24.93 1.32
N LYS A 139 -9.19 -25.16 2.51
CA LYS A 139 -9.27 -26.51 3.10
C LYS A 139 -10.35 -27.39 2.48
N GLU A 140 -11.33 -26.84 1.76
CA GLU A 140 -12.38 -27.62 1.09
C GLU A 140 -11.96 -28.15 -0.29
N GLU A 141 -11.07 -27.46 -1.02
CA GLU A 141 -10.58 -27.93 -2.33
C GLU A 141 -9.59 -29.10 -2.21
N ASP A 142 -8.78 -29.13 -1.14
CA ASP A 142 -7.85 -30.24 -0.87
C ASP A 142 -8.55 -31.54 -0.39
N GLN A 143 -9.82 -31.47 0.03
CA GLN A 143 -10.60 -32.64 0.45
C GLN A 143 -11.50 -33.23 -0.65
N GLN A 144 -11.73 -32.52 -1.77
CA GLN A 144 -12.47 -33.08 -2.92
C GLN A 144 -11.56 -33.73 -3.98
N GLN A 145 -10.23 -33.62 -3.86
CA GLN A 145 -9.26 -34.33 -4.70
C GLN A 145 -8.61 -35.56 -4.03
N LYS A 146 -9.10 -35.98 -2.85
CA LYS A 146 -8.71 -37.25 -2.22
C LYS A 146 -9.84 -38.27 -2.22
#